data_AF-A0A3D0WU47-F1
#
_entry.id   AF-A0A3D0WU47-F1
#
_cell.length_a   1.000
_cell.length_b   1.000
_cell.length_c   1.000
_cell.angle_alpha   90.00
_cell.angle_beta   90.00
_cell.angle_gamma   90.00
#
_symmetry.space_group_name_H-M   'P 1'
#
loop_
_entity.id
_entity.type
_entity.pdbx_description
1 polymer ?
#
loop_
_entity_poly.entity_id
_entity_poly.type
_entity_poly.pdbx_seq_one_letter_code
_entity_poly.pdbx_strand_id
1 'polypeptide(L)'
;HGGYYTTEYDLVHSQQGIGDNADHPWEESRGIGTSYGYNRFETTEHYLSSKQLIDILIDKVANGGNFLLNIGPDATGMIPVVMQERLLDIGKWLKVNGDAIYFSQPWKSPNRPKNENLLFTRKGGNLYILLKKWPKTPVILTGLKGAGK
;
A
#
# COMPACT_ATOMS: atom_id res chain seq x y z
N HIS A 1 19.16 -11.35 -15.13
CA HIS A 1 19.51 -10.18 -14.31
C HIS A 1 18.50 -9.07 -14.58
N GLY A 2 17.78 -8.63 -13.55
CA GLY A 2 16.61 -7.73 -13.62
C GLY A 2 15.46 -8.31 -12.78
N GLY A 3 15.44 -8.04 -11.47
CA GLY A 3 14.68 -8.81 -10.47
C GLY A 3 13.39 -8.18 -9.95
N TYR A 4 13.03 -6.97 -10.41
CA TYR A 4 11.84 -6.26 -9.96
C TYR A 4 11.20 -5.49 -11.12
N TYR A 5 9.91 -5.69 -11.34
CA TYR A 5 9.13 -4.82 -12.21
C TYR A 5 8.72 -3.59 -11.41
N THR A 6 9.15 -2.42 -11.86
CA THR A 6 8.70 -1.12 -11.32
C THR A 6 7.52 -0.63 -12.16
N THR A 7 6.35 -0.46 -11.56
CA THR A 7 5.24 0.26 -12.20
C THR A 7 5.30 1.74 -11.80
N GLU A 8 5.26 2.62 -12.79
CA GLU A 8 5.12 4.07 -12.60
C GLU A 8 3.67 4.46 -12.93
N TYR A 9 2.98 5.11 -11.98
CA TYR A 9 1.63 5.68 -12.15
C TYR A 9 0.53 4.72 -12.66
N ASP A 10 0.60 3.41 -12.40
CA ASP A 10 -0.33 2.42 -12.99
C ASP A 10 -0.45 2.54 -14.54
N LEU A 11 0.53 3.15 -15.24
CA LEU A 11 0.54 3.29 -16.69
C LEU A 11 1.03 1.98 -17.35
N VAL A 12 0.31 0.90 -17.06
CA VAL A 12 0.22 -0.25 -17.96
C VAL A 12 -1.07 -0.06 -18.73
N HIS A 13 -0.96 0.31 -20.01
CA HIS A 13 -2.07 0.38 -20.97
C HIS A 13 -2.65 -1.01 -21.25
N SER A 14 -3.31 -1.58 -20.26
CA SER A 14 -4.31 -2.65 -20.34
C SER A 14 -4.96 -2.72 -18.98
N GLN A 15 -6.29 -2.81 -18.91
CA GLN A 15 -7.09 -2.86 -17.69
C GLN A 15 -6.88 -4.14 -16.84
N GLN A 16 -5.63 -4.47 -16.52
CA GLN A 16 -5.19 -5.50 -15.60
C GLN A 16 -3.93 -4.95 -14.95
N GLY A 17 -4.07 -4.37 -13.75
CA GLY A 17 -2.96 -4.39 -12.80
C GLY A 17 -2.49 -5.84 -12.68
N ILE A 18 -1.20 -6.06 -12.36
CA ILE A 18 -0.64 -7.40 -12.18
C ILE A 18 -1.60 -8.14 -11.24
N GLY A 19 -2.38 -9.07 -11.79
CA GLY A 19 -3.55 -9.61 -11.11
C GLY A 19 -3.17 -10.42 -9.88
N ASP A 20 -4.08 -11.25 -9.38
CA ASP A 20 -3.86 -12.16 -8.22
C ASP A 20 -2.63 -13.12 -8.36
N ASN A 21 -1.87 -13.06 -9.47
CA ASN A 21 -0.68 -13.83 -9.78
C ASN A 21 0.50 -12.96 -10.25
N ALA A 22 1.02 -12.09 -9.39
CA ALA A 22 2.42 -11.72 -9.50
C ALA A 22 3.28 -12.92 -9.06
N ASP A 23 3.65 -13.79 -10.00
CA ASP A 23 4.61 -14.89 -9.73
C ASP A 23 6.04 -14.36 -9.56
N HIS A 24 6.25 -13.05 -9.75
CA HIS A 24 7.51 -12.35 -9.60
C HIS A 24 7.37 -11.14 -8.66
N PRO A 25 8.42 -10.82 -7.86
CA PRO A 25 8.46 -9.60 -7.07
C PRO A 25 8.27 -8.35 -7.94
N TRP A 26 7.46 -7.41 -7.44
CA TRP A 26 7.18 -6.13 -8.11
C TRP A 26 7.11 -5.00 -7.09
N GLU A 27 7.27 -3.78 -7.57
CA GLU A 27 7.27 -2.58 -6.74
C GLU A 27 6.53 -1.45 -7.46
N GLU A 28 5.65 -0.77 -6.73
CA GLU A 28 5.09 0.48 -7.20
C GLU A 28 5.91 1.65 -6.70
N SER A 29 6.40 2.46 -7.64
CA SER A 29 7.11 3.70 -7.35
C SER A 29 6.22 4.90 -7.64
N ARG A 30 6.16 5.84 -6.71
CA ARG A 30 5.45 7.12 -6.91
C ARG A 30 5.83 8.20 -5.91
N GLY A 31 5.65 9.45 -6.30
CA GLY A 31 5.76 10.61 -5.42
C GLY A 31 4.58 10.77 -4.45
N ILE A 32 4.77 11.62 -3.44
CA ILE A 32 3.68 12.06 -2.53
C ILE A 32 2.73 13.02 -3.26
N GLY A 33 3.27 13.86 -4.14
CA GLY A 33 2.53 14.77 -5.02
C GLY A 33 2.25 14.18 -6.41
N THR A 34 2.07 15.05 -7.41
CA THR A 34 1.92 14.68 -8.83
C THR A 34 3.24 14.54 -9.56
N SER A 35 4.35 14.88 -8.89
CA SER A 35 5.72 14.84 -9.40
C SER A 35 6.63 13.98 -8.52
N TYR A 36 7.70 13.45 -9.12
CA TYR A 36 8.82 12.84 -8.40
C TYR A 36 9.74 13.90 -7.75
N GLY A 37 10.00 15.01 -8.45
CA GLY A 37 10.79 16.13 -7.91
C GLY A 37 9.93 17.18 -7.22
N TYR A 38 10.53 18.02 -6.37
CA TYR A 38 9.83 19.17 -5.79
C TYR A 38 9.27 20.08 -6.89
N ASN A 39 7.95 20.26 -6.90
CA ASN A 39 7.29 21.19 -7.81
C ASN A 39 6.72 22.38 -7.00
N ARG A 40 7.30 23.56 -7.23
CA ARG A 40 6.92 24.82 -6.56
C ARG A 40 5.49 25.28 -6.84
N PHE A 41 4.85 24.74 -7.88
CA PHE A 41 3.46 25.03 -8.24
C PHE A 41 2.46 24.06 -7.58
N GLU A 42 2.93 23.00 -6.91
CA GLU A 42 2.05 22.11 -6.17
C GLU A 42 1.60 22.74 -4.85
N THR A 43 0.31 23.00 -4.74
CA THR A 43 -0.36 23.28 -3.45
C THR A 43 -0.59 21.99 -2.66
N THR A 44 -0.95 22.10 -1.38
CA THR A 44 -1.29 20.96 -0.51
C THR A 44 -2.35 20.03 -1.07
N GLU A 45 -3.22 20.50 -1.96
CA GLU A 45 -4.26 19.69 -2.62
C GLU A 45 -3.69 18.69 -3.63
N HIS A 46 -2.49 18.93 -4.14
CA HIS A 46 -1.79 18.04 -5.06
C HIS A 46 -1.05 16.91 -4.32
N TYR A 47 -0.87 17.04 -3.01
CA TYR A 47 -0.24 16.04 -2.17
C TYR A 47 -1.30 15.06 -1.67
N LEU A 48 -1.01 13.78 -1.77
CA LEU A 48 -1.84 12.78 -1.12
C LEU A 48 -1.84 12.96 0.39
N SER A 49 -3.00 12.73 0.99
CA SER A 49 -3.15 12.64 2.44
C SER A 49 -2.43 11.42 3.01
N SER A 50 -2.10 11.46 4.30
CA SER A 50 -1.48 10.32 5.02
C SER A 50 -2.34 9.06 4.86
N LYS A 51 -3.67 9.22 4.90
CA LYS A 51 -4.63 8.13 4.70
C LYS A 51 -4.52 7.51 3.30
N GLN A 52 -4.49 8.32 2.24
CA GLN A 52 -4.40 7.78 0.88
C GLN A 52 -3.09 7.01 0.67
N LEU A 53 -1.98 7.50 1.23
CA LEU A 53 -0.69 6.79 1.14
C LEU A 53 -0.71 5.46 1.89
N ILE A 54 -1.34 5.40 3.07
CA ILE A 54 -1.54 4.15 3.80
C ILE A 54 -2.45 3.20 3.02
N ASP A 55 -3.56 3.70 2.46
CA ASP A 55 -4.48 2.89 1.66
C ASP A 55 -3.79 2.30 0.42
N ILE A 56 -2.85 3.02 -0.19
CA ILE A 56 -2.03 2.52 -1.31
C ILE A 56 -1.02 1.48 -0.80
N LEU A 57 -0.28 1.76 0.26
CA LEU A 57 0.68 0.82 0.84
C LEU A 57 0.04 -0.55 1.12
N ILE A 58 -1.11 -0.57 1.80
CA ILE A 58 -1.78 -1.83 2.14
C ILE A 58 -2.32 -2.54 0.90
N ASP A 59 -2.70 -1.80 -0.15
CA ASP A 59 -3.16 -2.35 -1.42
C ASP A 59 -2.03 -3.09 -2.15
N LYS A 60 -0.85 -2.44 -2.27
CA LYS A 60 0.31 -3.04 -2.93
C LYS A 60 0.79 -4.27 -2.17
N VAL A 61 0.88 -4.20 -0.84
CA VAL A 61 1.30 -5.34 -0.02
C VAL A 61 0.29 -6.50 -0.08
N ALA A 62 -1.02 -6.22 -0.06
CA ALA A 62 -2.04 -7.26 -0.20
C ALA A 62 -2.03 -7.96 -1.56
N ASN A 63 -1.46 -7.31 -2.59
CA ASN A 63 -1.23 -7.85 -3.93
C ASN A 63 0.21 -8.35 -4.15
N GLY A 64 1.05 -8.35 -3.10
CA GLY A 64 2.38 -8.97 -3.11
C GLY A 64 3.49 -8.06 -3.64
N GLY A 65 3.20 -6.77 -3.76
CA GLY A 65 4.14 -5.75 -4.19
C GLY A 65 4.74 -4.97 -3.03
N ASN A 66 5.87 -4.32 -3.32
CA ASN A 66 6.44 -3.28 -2.47
C ASN A 66 5.89 -1.90 -2.85
N PHE A 67 5.99 -0.96 -1.91
CA PHE A 67 5.63 0.43 -2.13
C PHE A 67 6.85 1.32 -1.91
N LEU A 68 7.39 1.86 -3.00
CA LEU A 68 8.47 2.83 -2.99
C LEU A 68 7.90 4.24 -3.06
N LEU A 69 7.84 4.89 -1.90
CA LEU A 69 7.38 6.26 -1.78
C LEU A 69 8.55 7.24 -1.98
N ASN A 70 8.52 7.97 -3.08
CA ASN A 70 9.54 8.95 -3.42
C ASN A 70 9.26 10.30 -2.75
N ILE A 71 10.34 10.97 -2.31
CA ILE A 71 10.34 12.31 -1.74
C ILE A 71 11.19 13.24 -2.60
N GLY A 72 10.75 14.49 -2.75
CA GLY A 72 11.49 15.52 -3.48
C GLY A 72 11.95 16.61 -2.52
N PRO A 73 13.23 16.64 -2.11
CA PRO A 73 13.78 17.78 -1.38
C PRO A 73 13.68 19.08 -2.20
N ASP A 74 13.59 20.21 -1.52
CA ASP A 74 13.62 21.53 -2.15
C ASP A 74 15.02 21.92 -2.65
N ALA A 75 15.14 23.11 -3.24
CA ALA A 75 16.41 23.61 -3.77
C ALA A 75 17.52 23.79 -2.71
N THR A 76 17.16 23.82 -1.42
CA THR A 76 18.11 23.87 -0.30
C THR A 76 18.47 22.49 0.23
N GLY A 77 17.90 21.42 -0.35
CA GLY A 77 18.07 20.04 0.09
C GLY A 77 17.18 19.65 1.25
N MET A 78 16.24 20.50 1.66
CA MET A 78 15.34 20.24 2.79
C MET A 78 14.08 19.50 2.31
N ILE A 79 13.60 18.52 3.08
CA ILE A 79 12.34 17.84 2.80
C ILE A 79 11.18 18.80 3.13
N PRO A 80 10.22 19.06 2.22
CA PRO A 80 9.06 19.90 2.53
C PRO A 80 8.28 19.39 3.76
N VAL A 81 7.82 20.31 4.61
CA VAL A 81 7.14 19.98 5.89
C VAL A 81 5.94 19.04 5.69
N VAL A 82 5.15 19.26 4.63
CA VAL A 82 4.02 18.38 4.30
C VAL A 82 4.45 16.94 4.05
N MET A 83 5.56 16.72 3.33
CA MET A 83 6.09 15.37 3.09
C MET A 83 6.59 14.75 4.39
N GLN A 84 7.26 15.53 5.26
CA GLN A 84 7.69 15.05 6.57
C GLN A 84 6.51 14.58 7.43
N GLU A 85 5.43 15.37 7.47
CA GLU A 85 4.20 15.01 8.19
C GLU A 85 3.64 13.68 7.68
N ARG A 86 3.53 13.50 6.36
CA ARG A 86 3.03 12.25 5.76
C ARG A 86 3.90 11.05 6.12
N LEU A 87 5.22 11.18 6.05
CA LEU A 87 6.16 10.11 6.41
C LEU A 87 6.04 9.74 7.89
N LEU A 88 5.96 10.74 8.77
CA LEU A 88 5.81 10.52 10.21
C LEU A 88 4.49 9.83 10.55
N ASP A 89 3.40 10.20 9.89
CA ASP A 89 2.10 9.56 10.08
C ASP A 89 2.08 8.10 9.59
N ILE A 90 2.66 7.83 8.42
CA ILE A 90 2.85 6.46 7.93
C ILE A 90 3.69 5.65 8.93
N GLY A 91 4.79 6.22 9.43
CA GLY A 91 5.64 5.58 10.43
C GLY A 91 4.91 5.28 11.74
N LYS A 92 4.10 6.21 12.25
CA LYS A 92 3.25 5.99 13.43
C LYS A 92 2.25 4.86 13.19
N TRP A 93 1.61 4.83 12.02
CA TRP A 93 0.66 3.77 11.67
C TRP A 93 1.34 2.40 11.55
N LEU A 94 2.53 2.33 10.93
CA LEU A 94 3.34 1.13 10.82
C LEU A 94 3.85 0.62 12.16
N LYS A 95 4.09 1.50 13.14
CA LYS A 95 4.46 1.08 14.50
C LYS A 95 3.38 0.20 15.16
N VAL A 96 2.12 0.42 14.81
CA VAL A 96 0.98 -0.37 15.32
C VAL A 96 0.64 -1.54 14.41
N ASN A 97 0.63 -1.33 13.09
CA ASN A 97 0.08 -2.29 12.11
C ASN A 97 1.16 -3.02 11.29
N GLY A 98 2.44 -2.73 11.52
CA GLY A 98 3.55 -3.19 10.69
C GLY A 98 3.70 -4.70 10.63
N ASP A 99 3.20 -5.45 11.63
CA ASP A 99 3.23 -6.91 11.60
C ASP A 99 2.38 -7.50 10.45
N ALA A 100 1.29 -6.82 10.08
CA ALA A 100 0.46 -7.17 8.92
C ALA A 100 1.09 -6.78 7.57
N ILE A 101 2.21 -6.06 7.59
CA ILE A 101 2.86 -5.46 6.41
C ILE A 101 4.20 -6.14 6.16
N TYR A 102 5.15 -5.98 7.08
CA TYR A 102 6.52 -6.46 6.93
C TYR A 102 6.59 -7.98 6.85
N PHE A 103 7.23 -8.49 5.79
CA PHE A 103 7.38 -9.92 5.49
C PHE A 103 6.06 -10.68 5.36
N SER A 104 4.95 -9.97 5.18
CA SER A 104 3.66 -10.59 4.88
C SER A 104 3.60 -11.03 3.41
N GLN A 105 2.61 -11.86 3.11
CA GLN A 105 2.35 -12.38 1.78
C GLN A 105 0.86 -12.20 1.44
N PRO A 106 0.47 -12.11 0.17
CA PRO A 106 -0.93 -12.12 -0.23
C PRO A 106 -1.67 -13.36 0.27
N TRP A 107 -2.91 -13.17 0.71
CA TRP A 107 -3.80 -14.29 1.00
C TRP A 107 -4.58 -14.70 -0.26
N LYS A 108 -4.05 -15.70 -0.96
CA LYS A 108 -4.70 -16.33 -2.12
C LYS A 108 -5.69 -17.39 -1.63
N SER A 109 -6.99 -17.05 -1.60
CA SER A 109 -8.07 -17.96 -1.18
C SER A 109 -9.27 -17.82 -2.11
N PRO A 110 -9.89 -18.94 -2.56
CA PRO A 110 -11.11 -18.88 -3.36
C PRO A 110 -12.30 -18.26 -2.58
N ASN A 111 -12.23 -18.26 -1.24
CA ASN A 111 -13.25 -17.69 -0.36
C ASN A 111 -12.96 -16.23 0.03
N ARG A 112 -11.94 -15.59 -0.57
CA ARG A 112 -11.63 -14.17 -0.31
C ARG A 112 -12.82 -13.30 -0.73
N PRO A 113 -13.40 -12.49 0.18
CA PRO A 113 -14.47 -11.57 -0.19
C PRO A 113 -13.99 -10.57 -1.24
N LYS A 114 -14.81 -10.33 -2.27
CA LYS A 114 -14.57 -9.28 -3.27
C LYS A 114 -15.07 -7.94 -2.73
N ASN A 115 -14.24 -7.26 -1.95
CA ASN A 115 -14.53 -5.92 -1.41
C ASN A 115 -13.24 -5.09 -1.37
N GLU A 116 -13.22 -3.99 -2.10
CA GLU A 116 -12.06 -3.08 -2.20
C GLU A 116 -11.62 -2.45 -0.87
N ASN A 117 -12.51 -2.42 0.12
CA ASN A 117 -12.23 -1.89 1.46
C ASN A 117 -11.66 -2.96 2.41
N LEU A 118 -11.66 -4.23 2.01
CA LEU A 118 -11.15 -5.36 2.80
C LEU A 118 -9.98 -6.00 2.08
N LEU A 119 -8.78 -5.74 2.60
CA LEU A 119 -7.54 -6.31 2.10
C LEU A 119 -7.01 -7.36 3.08
N PHE A 120 -6.21 -8.28 2.55
CA PHE A 120 -5.78 -9.45 3.31
C PHE A 120 -4.31 -9.72 3.07
N THR A 121 -3.58 -9.89 4.16
CA THR A 121 -2.19 -10.35 4.16
C THR A 121 -2.08 -11.52 5.13
N ARG A 122 -1.09 -12.38 4.91
CA ARG A 122 -0.76 -13.48 5.83
C ARG A 122 0.70 -13.44 6.20
N LYS A 123 1.00 -13.83 7.43
CA LYS A 123 2.37 -13.97 7.92
C LYS A 123 2.42 -15.09 8.94
N GLY A 124 3.27 -16.09 8.69
CA GLY A 124 3.27 -17.32 9.48
C GLY A 124 1.87 -17.97 9.48
N GLY A 125 1.35 -18.27 10.66
CA GLY A 125 0.00 -18.83 10.85
C GLY A 125 -1.12 -17.77 10.95
N ASN A 126 -0.80 -16.48 10.88
CA ASN A 126 -1.76 -15.40 11.09
C ASN A 126 -2.32 -14.88 9.76
N LEU A 127 -3.63 -14.63 9.75
CA LEU A 127 -4.32 -13.90 8.70
C LEU A 127 -4.69 -12.51 9.23
N TYR A 128 -4.26 -11.46 8.53
CA TYR A 128 -4.58 -10.08 8.86
C TYR A 128 -5.64 -9.56 7.90
N ILE A 129 -6.56 -8.77 8.43
CA ILE A 129 -7.62 -8.10 7.68
C ILE A 129 -7.35 -6.60 7.80
N LEU A 130 -7.05 -5.96 6.68
CA LEU A 130 -6.72 -4.54 6.58
C LEU A 130 -7.95 -3.80 6.01
N LEU A 131 -8.50 -2.88 6.79
CA LEU A 131 -9.72 -2.16 6.45
C LEU A 131 -9.40 -0.73 6.00
N LYS A 132 -9.67 -0.40 4.72
CA LYS A 132 -9.56 1.00 4.23
C LYS A 132 -10.63 1.90 4.85
N LYS A 133 -11.76 1.31 5.24
CA LYS A 133 -12.88 2.01 5.86
C LYS A 133 -13.47 1.17 6.97
N TRP A 134 -13.81 1.81 8.08
CA TRP A 134 -14.50 1.13 9.17
C TRP A 134 -15.86 0.60 8.69
N PRO A 135 -16.15 -0.70 8.86
CA PRO A 135 -17.36 -1.30 8.34
C PRO A 135 -18.57 -0.86 9.18
N LYS A 136 -19.71 -0.61 8.53
CA LYS A 136 -20.99 -0.31 9.21
C LYS A 136 -21.74 -1.57 9.64
N THR A 137 -21.41 -2.70 9.04
CA THR A 137 -22.00 -4.01 9.31
C THR A 137 -20.88 -5.00 9.65
N PRO A 138 -21.17 -6.10 10.38
CA PRO A 138 -20.17 -7.11 10.66
C PRO A 138 -19.50 -7.65 9.39
N VAL A 139 -18.18 -7.82 9.45
CA VAL A 139 -17.41 -8.52 8.40
C VAL A 139 -17.49 -10.01 8.69
N ILE A 140 -18.09 -10.78 7.77
CA ILE A 140 -18.24 -12.24 7.91
C ILE A 140 -17.27 -12.91 6.95
N LEU A 141 -16.32 -13.69 7.49
CA LEU A 141 -15.41 -14.53 6.71
C LEU A 141 -15.84 -15.99 6.84
N THR A 142 -16.09 -16.62 5.70
CA THR A 142 -16.44 -18.05 5.63
C THR A 142 -15.24 -18.88 5.17
N GLY A 143 -15.24 -20.17 5.52
CA GLY A 143 -14.22 -21.11 5.03
C GLY A 143 -12.84 -21.00 5.68
N LEU A 144 -12.71 -20.34 6.83
CA LEU A 144 -11.51 -20.42 7.66
C LEU A 144 -11.53 -21.71 8.49
N LYS A 145 -10.45 -22.50 8.43
CA LYS A 145 -10.36 -23.82 9.09
C LYS A 145 -10.13 -23.75 10.61
N GLY A 146 -9.95 -22.56 11.17
CA GLY A 146 -9.82 -22.31 12.61
C GLY A 146 -9.41 -20.86 12.89
N ALA A 147 -9.76 -20.36 14.08
CA ALA A 147 -9.22 -19.10 14.59
C ALA A 147 -7.82 -19.36 15.17
N GLY A 148 -6.86 -18.49 14.87
CA GLY A 148 -5.55 -18.50 15.55
C GLY A 148 -5.75 -18.37 17.07
N LYS A 149 -4.88 -19.04 17.84
CA LYS A 149 -4.88 -18.94 19.31
C LYS A 149 -4.55 -17.54 19.77
#